data_AF-A0A3P9IFV6-F1
#
_entry.id   AF-A0A3P9IFV6-F1
#
_cell.length_a   1.000
_cell.length_b   1.000
_cell.length_c   1.000
_cell.angle_alpha   90.00
_cell.angle_beta   90.00
_cell.angle_gamma   90.00
#
_symmetry.space_group_name_H-M   'P 1'
#
loop_
_entity.id
_entity.type
_entity.pdbx_description
1 polymer ?
#
loop_
_entity_poly.entity_id
_entity_poly.type
_entity_poly.pdbx_seq_one_letter_code
_entity_poly.pdbx_strand_id
1 'polypeptide(L)'
;MTPTAFQAPLAVSIRDPMVCAGCGELVCDRFFLLAAGRVWHGACLRCSLCHCELQTHASLYWRDGNIYCQQDYCRIFGGGQCARCFQPIPPSALVMRSGDLTFHPQCFSCQECDVKLLPGNLYCMQGRPSALVCLPSCWTGQVKKKKKKIRQELSALSKHCWE
;
A
#
# COMPACT_ATOMS: atom_id res chain seq x y z
N MET A 1 28.69 -38.79 -60.79
CA MET A 1 28.53 -39.02 -59.33
C MET A 1 29.30 -37.93 -58.61
N THR A 2 28.66 -36.80 -58.32
CA THR A 2 29.26 -35.67 -57.57
C THR A 2 28.72 -35.68 -56.16
N PRO A 3 29.57 -35.66 -55.12
CA PRO A 3 29.12 -35.74 -53.73
C PRO A 3 28.45 -34.43 -53.30
N THR A 4 27.23 -34.54 -52.78
CA THR A 4 26.46 -33.48 -52.15
C THR A 4 27.16 -33.03 -50.87
N ALA A 5 27.70 -31.81 -50.85
CA ALA A 5 28.24 -31.23 -49.63
C ALA A 5 27.09 -30.93 -48.65
N PHE A 6 27.19 -31.53 -47.47
CA PHE A 6 26.34 -31.33 -46.31
C PHE A 6 26.15 -29.84 -46.03
N GLN A 7 24.92 -29.34 -46.18
CA GLN A 7 24.55 -28.04 -45.64
C GLN A 7 24.52 -28.17 -44.11
N ALA A 8 25.50 -27.56 -43.45
CA ALA A 8 25.47 -27.33 -42.02
C ALA A 8 24.23 -26.48 -41.67
N PRO A 9 23.48 -26.80 -40.61
CA PRO A 9 22.34 -26.00 -40.22
C PRO A 9 22.78 -24.57 -39.89
N LEU A 10 21.97 -23.65 -40.39
CA LEU A 10 22.11 -22.20 -40.31
C LEU A 10 22.46 -21.79 -38.87
N ALA A 11 23.59 -21.10 -38.73
CA ALA A 11 23.93 -20.37 -37.53
C ALA A 11 22.70 -19.53 -37.12
N VAL A 12 22.16 -19.83 -35.94
CA VAL A 12 21.11 -19.01 -35.33
C VAL A 12 21.72 -17.63 -35.16
N SER A 13 21.29 -16.69 -36.00
CA SER A 13 21.73 -15.32 -35.94
C SER A 13 21.23 -14.73 -34.62
N ILE A 14 22.14 -14.58 -33.65
CA ILE A 14 21.91 -13.92 -32.37
C ILE A 14 21.64 -12.44 -32.69
N ARG A 15 20.40 -12.10 -33.05
CA ARG A 15 20.05 -10.76 -33.58
C ARG A 15 19.58 -9.76 -32.54
N ASP A 16 19.57 -10.10 -31.25
CA ASP A 16 19.44 -9.10 -30.20
C ASP A 16 20.40 -9.40 -29.04
N PRO A 17 21.30 -8.46 -28.69
CA PRO A 17 22.13 -8.59 -27.52
C PRO A 17 21.24 -8.65 -26.27
N MET A 18 21.31 -9.74 -25.53
CA MET A 18 20.62 -9.90 -24.26
C MET A 18 21.35 -9.07 -23.19
N VAL A 19 20.86 -7.86 -22.93
CA VAL A 19 21.45 -6.93 -21.96
C VAL A 19 20.83 -7.12 -20.58
N CYS A 20 21.67 -7.33 -19.57
CA CYS A 20 21.25 -7.47 -18.19
C CYS A 20 20.59 -6.18 -17.69
N ALA A 21 19.36 -6.28 -17.17
CA ALA A 21 18.65 -5.13 -16.64
C ALA A 21 19.23 -4.59 -15.31
N GLY A 22 20.09 -5.35 -14.63
CA GLY A 22 20.73 -4.93 -13.37
C GLY A 22 22.03 -4.17 -13.56
N CYS A 23 22.94 -4.66 -14.42
CA CYS A 23 24.24 -4.02 -14.66
C CYS A 23 24.36 -3.30 -16.02
N GLY A 24 23.44 -3.53 -16.96
CA GLY A 24 23.50 -2.95 -18.30
C GLY A 24 24.52 -3.62 -19.25
N GLU A 25 25.18 -4.68 -18.82
CA GLU A 25 26.15 -5.43 -19.65
C GLU A 25 25.49 -6.60 -20.38
N LEU A 26 26.20 -7.16 -21.38
CA LEU A 26 25.75 -8.32 -22.13
C LEU A 26 25.75 -9.58 -21.26
N VAL A 27 24.65 -10.32 -21.30
CA VAL A 27 24.51 -11.62 -20.67
C VAL A 27 25.13 -12.67 -21.58
N CYS A 28 26.37 -13.05 -21.26
CA CYS A 28 27.11 -14.11 -21.95
C CYS A 28 27.10 -15.45 -21.18
N ASP A 29 26.43 -15.50 -20.04
CA ASP A 29 26.37 -16.67 -19.17
C ASP A 29 25.62 -17.84 -19.82
N ARG A 30 26.05 -19.08 -19.48
CA ARG A 30 25.34 -20.30 -19.89
C ARG A 30 23.90 -20.34 -19.37
N PHE A 31 23.67 -19.78 -18.18
CA PHE A 31 22.37 -19.70 -17.54
C PHE A 31 22.08 -18.26 -17.13
N PHE A 32 20.86 -17.81 -17.34
CA PHE A 32 20.39 -16.48 -16.99
C PHE A 32 18.99 -16.54 -16.41
N LEU A 33 18.58 -15.46 -15.75
CA LEU A 33 17.26 -15.35 -15.14
C LEU A 33 16.38 -14.41 -15.96
N LEU A 34 15.13 -14.82 -16.19
CA LEU A 34 14.11 -13.99 -16.82
C LEU A 34 13.14 -13.51 -15.75
N ALA A 35 13.09 -12.20 -15.51
CA ALA A 35 12.21 -11.58 -14.53
C ALA A 35 11.67 -10.26 -15.07
N ALA A 36 10.37 -10.03 -14.88
CA ALA A 36 9.67 -8.83 -15.36
C ALA A 36 9.88 -8.54 -16.86
N GLY A 37 9.96 -9.59 -17.68
CA GLY A 37 10.19 -9.49 -19.13
C GLY A 37 11.61 -9.06 -19.53
N ARG A 38 12.57 -9.08 -18.60
CA ARG A 38 13.98 -8.70 -18.85
C ARG A 38 14.93 -9.80 -18.39
N VAL A 39 16.12 -9.82 -18.97
CA VAL A 39 17.19 -10.78 -18.63
C VAL A 39 18.10 -10.23 -17.54
N TRP A 40 18.58 -11.14 -16.69
CA TRP A 40 19.42 -10.81 -15.54
C TRP A 40 20.52 -11.87 -15.38
N HIS A 41 21.72 -11.44 -15.00
CA HIS A 41 22.69 -12.36 -14.41
C HIS A 41 22.15 -12.91 -13.09
N GLY A 42 22.57 -14.12 -12.71
CA GLY A 42 22.19 -14.73 -11.43
C GLY A 42 22.51 -13.82 -10.24
N ALA A 43 23.70 -13.21 -10.25
CA ALA A 43 24.14 -12.28 -9.20
C ALA A 43 23.50 -10.88 -9.28
N CYS A 44 22.96 -10.48 -10.44
CA CYS A 44 22.36 -9.16 -10.63
C CYS A 44 20.88 -9.11 -10.23
N LEU A 45 20.20 -10.26 -10.11
CA LEU A 45 18.80 -10.31 -9.70
C LEU A 45 18.67 -10.11 -8.18
N ARG A 46 18.75 -8.86 -7.75
CA ARG A 46 18.74 -8.45 -6.33
C ARG A 46 17.69 -7.39 -6.06
N CYS A 47 17.13 -7.37 -4.85
CA CYS A 47 16.22 -6.30 -4.44
C CYS A 47 16.91 -4.94 -4.57
N SER A 48 16.26 -3.95 -5.19
CA SER A 48 16.78 -2.59 -5.35
C SER A 48 17.01 -1.84 -4.02
N LEU A 49 16.56 -2.40 -2.88
CA LEU A 49 16.63 -1.74 -1.58
C LEU A 49 17.49 -2.49 -0.57
N CYS A 50 17.15 -3.75 -0.26
CA CYS A 50 17.93 -4.54 0.67
C CYS A 50 19.06 -5.34 -0.01
N HIS A 51 19.14 -5.34 -1.34
CA HIS A 51 20.12 -6.07 -2.13
C HIS A 51 20.16 -7.60 -1.90
N CYS A 52 19.14 -8.17 -1.26
CA CYS A 52 19.02 -9.61 -1.12
C CYS A 52 18.85 -10.29 -2.49
N GLU A 53 19.40 -11.49 -2.62
CA GLU A 53 19.30 -12.27 -3.85
C GLU A 53 17.89 -12.80 -4.04
N LEU A 54 17.20 -12.39 -5.11
CA LEU A 54 15.80 -12.73 -5.32
C LEU A 54 15.61 -14.14 -5.91
N GLN A 55 16.68 -14.78 -6.37
CA GLN A 55 16.65 -16.15 -6.92
C GLN A 55 16.12 -17.18 -5.92
N THR A 56 16.29 -16.95 -4.62
CA THR A 56 15.84 -17.84 -3.54
C THR A 56 14.44 -17.50 -3.03
N HIS A 57 13.86 -16.37 -3.46
CA HIS A 57 12.55 -15.92 -2.99
C HIS A 57 11.43 -16.51 -3.87
N ALA A 58 10.32 -16.91 -3.22
CA ALA A 58 9.14 -17.46 -3.91
C ALA A 58 8.40 -16.43 -4.79
N SER A 59 8.57 -15.13 -4.50
CA SER A 59 7.94 -14.05 -5.25
C SER A 59 8.87 -12.84 -5.35
N LEU A 60 8.81 -12.18 -6.50
CA LEU A 60 9.49 -10.93 -6.80
C LEU A 60 8.48 -9.94 -7.37
N TYR A 61 8.73 -8.66 -7.16
CA TYR A 61 7.83 -7.59 -7.57
C TYR A 61 8.57 -6.57 -8.40
N TRP A 62 7.97 -6.12 -9.49
CA TRP A 62 8.56 -5.13 -10.40
C TRP A 62 7.71 -3.88 -10.45
N ARG A 63 8.35 -2.72 -10.29
CA ARG A 63 7.68 -1.41 -10.36
C ARG A 63 8.67 -0.30 -10.69
N ASP A 64 8.29 0.59 -11.61
CA ASP A 64 9.06 1.78 -12.00
C ASP A 64 10.52 1.48 -12.36
N GLY A 65 10.76 0.39 -13.09
CA GLY A 65 12.13 0.01 -13.50
C GLY A 65 12.95 -0.71 -12.43
N ASN A 66 12.38 -0.98 -11.26
CA ASN A 66 13.06 -1.58 -10.11
C ASN A 66 12.42 -2.91 -9.71
N ILE A 67 13.25 -3.82 -9.20
CA ILE A 67 12.82 -5.13 -8.71
C ILE A 67 12.96 -5.19 -7.19
N TYR A 68 11.96 -5.73 -6.51
CA TYR A 68 11.85 -5.71 -5.06
C TYR A 68 11.55 -7.10 -4.52
N CYS A 69 12.06 -7.40 -3.33
CA CYS A 69 11.58 -8.54 -2.57
C CYS A 69 10.15 -8.25 -2.06
N GLN A 70 9.39 -9.29 -1.75
CA GLN A 70 8.04 -9.15 -1.21
C GLN A 70 7.99 -8.21 0.00
N GLN A 71 8.96 -8.32 0.90
CA GLN A 71 9.00 -7.53 2.12
C GLN A 71 9.14 -6.03 1.83
N ASP A 72 10.10 -5.63 1.01
CA ASP A 72 10.33 -4.22 0.68
C ASP A 72 9.26 -3.67 -0.26
N TYR A 73 8.76 -4.49 -1.19
CA TYR A 73 7.65 -4.11 -2.05
C TYR A 73 6.41 -3.80 -1.22
N CYS A 74 6.03 -4.72 -0.33
CA CYS A 74 4.95 -4.48 0.61
C CYS A 74 5.28 -3.26 1.47
N ARG A 75 6.50 -3.15 2.03
CA ARG A 75 6.94 -2.04 2.89
C ARG A 75 6.68 -0.66 2.28
N ILE A 76 6.93 -0.50 0.98
CA ILE A 76 6.89 0.81 0.33
C ILE A 76 5.57 1.04 -0.40
N PHE A 77 5.03 0.00 -1.03
CA PHE A 77 3.88 0.10 -1.92
C PHE A 77 2.62 -0.57 -1.39
N GLY A 78 2.74 -1.41 -0.36
CA GLY A 78 1.65 -2.08 0.34
C GLY A 78 1.24 -1.41 1.66
N GLY A 79 1.86 -0.28 2.03
CA GLY A 79 1.47 0.49 3.21
C GLY A 79 0.10 1.13 3.06
N GLY A 80 -0.77 0.93 4.06
CA GLY A 80 -2.02 1.68 4.17
C GLY A 80 -1.74 3.15 4.51
N GLN A 81 -2.67 4.05 4.20
CA GLN A 81 -2.59 5.45 4.63
C GLN A 81 -3.39 5.65 5.91
N CYS A 82 -2.90 6.53 6.79
CA CYS A 82 -3.63 6.88 7.99
C CYS A 82 -4.86 7.72 7.64
N ALA A 83 -6.06 7.25 7.99
CA ALA A 83 -7.30 7.96 7.66
C ALA A 83 -7.46 9.32 8.37
N ARG A 84 -6.66 9.62 9.40
CA ARG A 84 -6.65 10.92 10.09
C ARG A 84 -5.66 11.92 9.51
N CYS A 85 -4.38 11.56 9.44
CA CYS A 85 -3.33 12.50 9.00
C CYS A 85 -2.95 12.34 7.53
N PHE A 86 -3.54 11.36 6.84
CA PHE A 86 -3.29 11.01 5.43
C PHE A 86 -1.84 10.66 5.09
N GLN A 87 -0.99 10.52 6.11
CA GLN A 87 0.39 10.10 5.94
C GLN A 87 0.47 8.58 5.72
N PRO A 88 1.44 8.12 4.91
CA PRO A 88 1.67 6.69 4.68
C PRO A 88 2.07 6.01 5.98
N ILE A 89 1.49 4.85 6.24
CA ILE A 89 1.84 4.00 7.38
C ILE A 89 2.80 2.92 6.88
N PRO A 90 4.01 2.80 7.46
CA PRO A 90 4.91 1.70 7.17
C PRO A 90 4.23 0.35 7.49
N PRO A 91 4.33 -0.68 6.64
CA PRO A 91 3.73 -2.00 6.88
C PRO A 91 4.23 -2.75 8.09
N SER A 92 5.44 -2.43 8.55
CA SER A 92 6.00 -2.96 9.79
C SER A 92 5.56 -2.17 11.03
N ALA A 93 4.86 -1.05 10.87
CA ALA A 93 4.44 -0.21 11.99
C ALA A 93 3.19 -0.78 12.66
N LEU A 94 3.10 -0.60 13.98
CA LEU A 94 1.87 -0.86 14.72
C LEU A 94 0.78 0.10 14.26
N VAL A 95 -0.42 -0.43 14.03
CA VAL A 95 -1.57 0.34 13.57
C VAL A 95 -2.79 0.07 14.42
N MET A 96 -3.71 1.04 14.46
CA MET A 96 -5.07 0.84 14.93
C MET A 96 -6.00 0.70 13.73
N ARG A 97 -6.94 -0.25 13.80
CA ARG A 97 -7.92 -0.48 12.73
C ARG A 97 -9.35 -0.28 13.24
N SER A 98 -10.18 0.35 12.42
CA SER A 98 -11.62 0.47 12.64
C SER A 98 -12.35 0.25 11.31
N GLY A 99 -13.00 -0.90 11.16
CA GLY A 99 -13.47 -1.38 9.86
C GLY A 99 -12.30 -1.46 8.87
N ASP A 100 -12.48 -0.85 7.69
CA ASP A 100 -11.46 -0.81 6.63
C ASP A 100 -10.42 0.31 6.80
N LEU A 101 -10.57 1.16 7.81
CA LEU A 101 -9.70 2.31 8.03
C LEU A 101 -8.54 1.96 8.96
N THR A 102 -7.36 2.43 8.58
CA THR A 102 -6.13 2.25 9.36
C THR A 102 -5.65 3.60 9.90
N PHE A 103 -5.14 3.61 11.12
CA PHE A 103 -4.68 4.80 11.81
C PHE A 103 -3.34 4.54 12.52
N HIS A 104 -2.52 5.58 12.64
CA HIS A 104 -1.41 5.55 13.61
C HIS A 104 -1.97 5.43 15.03
N PRO A 105 -1.28 4.75 15.96
CA PRO A 105 -1.67 4.69 17.37
C PRO A 105 -1.90 6.08 17.99
N GLN A 106 -1.09 7.06 17.60
CA GLN A 106 -1.20 8.45 18.05
C GLN A 106 -2.35 9.21 17.40
N CYS A 107 -2.75 8.82 16.19
CA CYS A 107 -3.85 9.44 15.46
C CYS A 107 -5.22 8.85 15.84
N PHE A 108 -5.26 7.76 16.59
CA PHE A 108 -6.50 7.13 17.00
C PHE A 108 -7.03 7.77 18.30
N SER A 109 -7.56 8.99 18.20
CA SER A 109 -8.08 9.76 19.35
C SER A 109 -9.45 10.37 19.09
N CYS A 110 -10.18 10.74 20.14
CA CYS A 110 -11.47 11.42 20.00
C CYS A 110 -11.29 12.80 19.34
N GLN A 111 -12.11 13.16 18.35
CA GLN A 111 -12.02 14.46 17.69
C GLN A 111 -12.54 15.64 18.53
N GLU A 112 -13.31 15.36 19.58
CA GLU A 112 -13.90 16.39 20.44
C GLU A 112 -13.04 16.70 21.68
N CYS A 113 -12.24 15.75 22.15
CA CYS A 113 -11.45 15.90 23.38
C CYS A 113 -10.01 15.41 23.26
N ASP A 114 -9.58 14.97 22.07
CA ASP A 114 -8.24 14.47 21.75
C ASP A 114 -7.73 13.29 22.60
N VAL A 115 -8.59 12.67 23.42
CA VAL A 115 -8.21 11.50 24.21
C VAL A 115 -7.90 10.32 23.29
N LYS A 116 -6.74 9.68 23.51
CA LYS A 116 -6.35 8.47 22.76
C LYS A 116 -7.30 7.33 23.09
N LEU A 117 -7.74 6.63 22.06
CA LEU A 117 -8.60 5.47 22.17
C LEU A 117 -7.71 4.23 22.10
N LEU A 118 -7.59 3.51 23.20
CA LEU A 118 -6.79 2.29 23.30
C LEU A 118 -7.67 1.05 23.08
N PRO A 119 -7.08 -0.12 22.80
CA PRO A 119 -7.85 -1.36 22.76
C PRO A 119 -8.69 -1.53 24.03
N GLY A 120 -9.99 -1.80 23.87
CA GLY A 120 -10.96 -1.88 24.96
C GLY A 120 -11.72 -0.59 25.25
N ASN A 121 -11.31 0.58 24.72
CA ASN A 121 -12.13 1.79 24.80
C ASN A 121 -13.29 1.73 23.81
N LEU A 122 -14.46 2.19 24.24
CA LEU A 122 -15.64 2.32 23.39
C LEU A 122 -15.61 3.67 22.66
N TYR A 123 -15.91 3.62 21.36
CA TYR A 123 -15.99 4.81 20.50
C TYR A 123 -17.01 4.58 19.38
N CYS A 124 -17.38 5.66 18.71
CA CYS A 124 -18.22 5.62 17.51
C CYS A 124 -17.61 6.49 16.41
N MET A 125 -18.01 6.24 15.16
CA MET A 125 -17.60 7.03 13.99
C MET A 125 -18.79 7.87 13.52
N GLN A 126 -18.60 9.18 13.28
CA GLN A 126 -19.70 10.06 12.87
C GLN A 126 -19.37 11.02 11.72
N GLY A 127 -20.23 11.04 10.71
CA GLY A 127 -20.15 11.97 9.59
C GLY A 127 -19.04 11.61 8.62
N ARG A 128 -17.78 11.87 9.00
CA ARG A 128 -16.61 11.53 8.17
C ARG A 128 -16.01 10.19 8.61
N PRO A 129 -15.44 9.40 7.67
CA PRO A 129 -14.85 8.10 7.97
C PRO A 129 -13.79 8.15 9.08
N SER A 130 -13.07 9.26 9.25
CA SER A 130 -12.00 9.41 10.25
C SER A 130 -12.40 10.11 11.56
N ALA A 131 -13.69 10.46 11.72
CA ALA A 131 -14.20 11.19 12.86
C ALA A 131 -14.60 10.26 14.01
N LEU A 132 -13.60 9.92 14.84
CA LEU A 132 -13.76 9.08 16.03
C LEU A 132 -14.25 9.93 17.21
N VAL A 133 -15.27 9.44 17.92
CA VAL A 133 -15.83 10.09 19.11
C VAL A 133 -15.90 9.09 20.27
N CYS A 134 -15.32 9.45 21.43
CA CYS A 134 -15.28 8.57 22.59
C CYS A 134 -16.66 8.42 23.27
N LEU A 135 -16.89 7.22 23.81
CA LEU A 135 -18.06 6.91 24.62
C LEU A 135 -17.68 6.73 26.10
N PRO A 136 -18.58 7.11 27.04
CA PRO A 136 -19.86 7.77 26.81
C PRO A 136 -19.76 9.30 26.71
N SER A 137 -18.63 9.89 27.11
CA SER A 137 -18.51 11.32 27.41
C SER A 137 -18.83 12.24 26.23
N CYS A 138 -18.08 12.14 25.12
CA CYS A 138 -18.28 13.04 23.98
C CYS A 138 -19.53 12.66 23.17
N TRP A 139 -19.85 11.37 23.07
CA TRP A 139 -21.05 10.94 22.35
C TRP A 139 -22.33 11.49 22.98
N THR A 140 -22.52 11.31 24.29
CA THR A 140 -23.72 11.82 24.98
C THR A 140 -23.84 13.34 24.88
N GLY A 141 -22.72 14.07 24.90
CA GLY A 141 -22.66 15.51 24.66
C GLY A 141 -23.20 15.88 23.27
N GLN A 142 -22.79 15.16 22.22
CA GLN A 142 -23.27 15.39 20.85
C GLN A 142 -24.77 15.07 20.69
N VAL A 143 -25.27 13.99 21.30
CA VAL A 143 -26.71 13.66 21.30
C VAL A 143 -27.54 14.78 21.91
N LYS A 144 -27.10 15.30 23.06
CA LYS A 144 -27.79 16.42 23.74
C LYS A 144 -27.80 17.69 22.87
N LYS A 145 -26.67 18.02 22.23
CA LYS A 145 -26.57 19.16 21.29
C LYS A 145 -27.54 19.00 20.11
N LYS A 146 -27.59 17.82 19.46
CA LYS A 146 -28.53 17.53 18.36
C LYS A 146 -29.99 17.66 18.80
N LYS A 147 -30.39 17.07 19.94
CA LYS A 147 -31.76 17.17 20.46
C LYS A 147 -32.17 18.63 20.73
N LYS A 148 -31.27 19.44 21.29
CA LYS A 148 -31.55 20.86 21.55
C LYS A 148 -31.75 21.65 20.25
N LYS A 149 -30.94 21.39 19.23
CA LYS A 149 -31.07 22.03 17.91
C LYS A 149 -32.39 21.69 17.22
N ILE A 150 -32.75 20.40 17.18
CA ILE A 150 -34.04 19.96 16.62
C ILE A 150 -35.21 20.62 17.35
N ARG A 151 -35.17 20.67 18.69
CA ARG A 151 -36.20 21.33 19.48
C ARG A 151 -36.30 22.83 19.20
N GLN A 152 -35.18 23.51 18.99
CA GLN A 152 -35.15 24.93 18.61
C GLN A 152 -35.73 25.17 17.21
N GLU A 153 -35.36 24.35 16.22
CA GLU A 153 -35.89 24.43 14.86
C GLU A 153 -37.40 24.17 14.82
N LEU A 154 -37.89 23.14 15.52
CA LEU A 154 -39.32 22.87 15.67
C LEU A 154 -40.05 24.06 16.34
N SER A 155 -39.43 24.69 17.33
CA SER A 155 -40.02 25.89 17.97
C SER A 155 -40.03 27.12 17.07
N ALA A 156 -39.10 27.24 16.12
CA ALA A 156 -39.06 28.32 15.15
C ALA A 156 -40.11 28.12 14.03
N LEU A 157 -40.25 26.88 13.54
CA LEU A 157 -41.29 26.50 12.58
C LEU A 157 -42.70 26.68 13.15
N SER A 158 -42.90 26.38 14.44
CA SER A 158 -44.17 26.61 15.12
C SER A 158 -44.54 28.10 15.23
N LYS A 159 -43.58 29.03 15.16
CA LYS A 159 -43.87 30.48 15.21
C LYS A 159 -44.18 31.04 13.82
N HIS A 160 -43.55 30.49 12.79
CA HIS A 160 -43.77 30.92 11.40
C HIS A 160 -45.08 30.44 10.77
N CYS A 161 -45.78 29.47 11.36
CA CYS A 161 -47.05 28.97 10.84
C CYS A 161 -48.29 29.67 11.46
N TRP A 162 -48.07 30.67 12.32
CA TRP A 162 -49.10 31.50 12.95
C TRP A 162 -49.03 32.98 12.48
N GLU A 163 -48.35 33.24 11.36
CA GLU A 163 -48.40 34.47 10.54
C GLU A 163 -48.82 34.09 9.11
#